data_AF-A0A7X6A9W0-F1
#
_entry.id   AF-A0A7X6A9W0-F1
#
_cell.length_a   1.000
_cell.length_b   1.000
_cell.length_c   1.000
_cell.angle_alpha   90.00
_cell.angle_beta   90.00
_cell.angle_gamma   90.00
#
_symmetry.space_group_name_H-M   'P 1'
#
loop_
_entity.id
_entity.type
_entity.pdbx_description
1 polymer ?
#
loop_
_entity_poly.entity_id
_entity_poly.type
_entity_poly.pdbx_seq_one_letter_code
_entity_poly.pdbx_strand_id
1 'polypeptide(L)'
;VGGDDFADFVVEAYTQKRQPDYRIESLSSERWNAPRGHVVTDAAGLIDPDAEDGDPLAALDPAAREEEGSVLAEVHDPGRTRTERGGIERRLFEPEQGDPDEGWEVEDDVYYVSTTRIEGPGWDHLPVELLFRFADGVTIREEWDGHSDYRLYRFVRQAPLSEVRVDAQGVNLLDPDLANNGRLREPDEDLPRDWSRWFGGVAQLLLEGLGQWL
;
A
#
# COMPACT_ATOMS: atom_id res chain seq x y z
N VAL A 1 5.18 -18.57 -19.55
CA VAL A 1 6.13 -18.23 -18.49
C VAL A 1 7.04 -19.44 -18.32
N GLY A 2 8.26 -19.37 -18.84
CA GLY A 2 9.19 -20.49 -18.92
C GLY A 2 10.35 -20.11 -19.82
N GLY A 3 11.47 -19.77 -19.20
CA GLY A 3 12.70 -19.25 -19.81
C GLY A 3 13.83 -19.25 -18.79
N ASP A 4 15.01 -18.77 -19.18
CA ASP A 4 16.22 -18.79 -18.33
C ASP A 4 15.99 -18.08 -16.99
N ASP A 5 15.26 -16.96 -16.97
CA ASP A 5 14.91 -16.23 -15.74
C ASP A 5 14.12 -17.08 -14.72
N PHE A 6 13.22 -17.95 -15.20
CA PHE A 6 12.47 -18.86 -14.32
C PHE A 6 13.36 -19.99 -13.80
N ALA A 7 14.32 -20.46 -14.61
CA ALA A 7 15.27 -21.47 -14.17
C ALA A 7 16.22 -20.92 -13.09
N ASP A 8 16.74 -19.70 -13.28
CA ASP A 8 17.58 -19.00 -12.31
C ASP A 8 16.83 -18.76 -11.00
N PHE A 9 15.57 -18.32 -11.09
CA PHE A 9 14.67 -18.22 -9.93
C PHE A 9 14.52 -19.54 -9.16
N VAL A 10 14.22 -20.65 -9.84
CA VAL A 10 14.07 -21.96 -9.18
C VAL A 10 15.39 -22.38 -8.51
N VAL A 11 16.53 -22.15 -9.17
CA VAL A 11 17.84 -22.46 -8.56
C VAL A 11 18.08 -21.62 -7.30
N GLU A 12 17.80 -20.31 -7.35
CA GLU A 12 17.92 -19.43 -6.19
C GLU A 12 16.98 -19.89 -5.06
N ALA A 13 15.70 -20.10 -5.35
CA ALA A 13 14.70 -20.49 -4.35
C ALA A 13 15.03 -21.78 -3.59
N TYR A 14 15.64 -22.76 -4.25
CA TYR A 14 16.03 -24.03 -3.62
C TYR A 14 17.45 -24.04 -3.03
N THR A 15 18.26 -23.00 -3.27
CA THR A 15 19.61 -22.88 -2.72
C THR A 15 19.69 -21.91 -1.54
N GLN A 16 18.71 -21.03 -1.38
CA GLN A 16 18.61 -20.12 -0.24
C GLN A 16 18.22 -20.84 1.06
N LYS A 17 18.72 -20.34 2.19
CA LYS A 17 18.40 -20.89 3.52
C LYS A 17 17.03 -20.44 4.05
N ARG A 18 16.50 -19.37 3.49
CA ARG A 18 15.20 -18.79 3.85
C ARG A 18 14.22 -19.06 2.71
N GLN A 19 12.94 -19.11 3.02
CA GLN A 19 11.89 -19.11 1.99
C GLN A 19 11.69 -17.68 1.48
N PRO A 20 11.21 -17.49 0.25
CA PRO A 20 10.83 -16.16 -0.21
C PRO A 20 9.59 -15.75 0.59
N ASP A 21 9.72 -14.67 1.34
CA ASP A 21 8.65 -14.16 2.22
C ASP A 21 8.54 -12.67 1.96
N TYR A 22 7.40 -12.25 1.43
CA TYR A 22 7.04 -10.84 1.33
C TYR A 22 6.12 -10.51 2.48
N ARG A 23 6.23 -9.30 3.01
CA ARG A 23 5.40 -8.94 4.15
C ARG A 23 5.15 -7.46 4.23
N ILE A 24 3.89 -7.08 4.43
CA ILE A 24 3.54 -5.70 4.74
C ILE A 24 3.73 -5.46 6.25
N GLU A 25 4.91 -4.95 6.62
CA GLU A 25 5.29 -4.70 8.01
C GLU A 25 4.44 -3.60 8.65
N SER A 26 4.14 -2.54 7.89
CA SER A 26 3.33 -1.43 8.38
C SER A 26 2.53 -0.74 7.27
N LEU A 27 1.38 -0.20 7.68
CA LEU A 27 0.54 0.71 6.92
C LEU A 27 0.02 1.74 7.91
N SER A 28 0.31 3.02 7.67
CA SER A 28 -0.19 4.14 8.46
C SER A 28 -0.62 5.26 7.55
N SER A 29 -1.78 5.86 7.84
CA SER A 29 -2.27 7.04 7.12
C SER A 29 -2.75 8.05 8.14
N GLU A 30 -2.02 9.15 8.27
CA GLU A 30 -2.30 10.20 9.23
C GLU A 30 -2.77 11.46 8.53
N ARG A 31 -3.73 12.19 9.10
CA ARG A 31 -4.14 13.48 8.57
C ARG A 31 -2.92 14.40 8.53
N TRP A 32 -2.59 14.84 7.33
CA TRP A 32 -1.56 15.83 7.11
C TRP A 32 -2.06 17.15 7.64
N ASN A 33 -1.38 17.67 8.64
CA ASN A 33 -1.56 19.03 9.06
C ASN A 33 -0.43 19.82 8.44
N ALA A 34 -0.77 20.87 7.69
CA ALA A 34 0.23 21.81 7.25
C ALA A 34 1.07 22.22 8.47
N PRO A 35 2.41 22.16 8.40
CA PRO A 35 3.22 22.71 9.47
C PRO A 35 2.76 24.14 9.74
N ARG A 36 2.57 24.51 11.01
CA ARG A 36 2.12 25.86 11.36
C ARG A 36 3.17 26.86 10.86
N GLY A 37 2.83 27.60 9.80
CA GLY A 37 3.69 28.53 9.06
C GLY A 37 3.76 28.18 7.57
N HIS A 38 3.60 29.15 6.68
CA HIS A 38 3.67 28.90 5.23
C HIS A 38 5.11 28.67 4.74
N VAL A 39 5.24 27.72 3.80
CA VAL A 39 6.42 27.53 2.93
C VAL A 39 6.26 28.49 1.73
N VAL A 40 7.15 29.47 1.59
CA VAL A 40 7.21 30.33 0.41
C VAL A 40 8.11 29.67 -0.62
N THR A 41 7.59 29.38 -1.81
CA THR A 41 8.28 28.71 -2.92
C THR A 41 9.29 29.60 -3.68
N ASP A 42 9.65 30.77 -3.14
CA ASP A 42 10.30 31.84 -3.90
C ASP A 42 11.35 32.55 -3.04
N ALA A 43 12.61 32.10 -3.17
CA ALA A 43 13.94 32.70 -2.89
C ALA A 43 14.21 33.81 -1.83
N ALA A 44 13.25 34.46 -1.18
CA ALA A 44 13.45 35.57 -0.25
C ALA A 44 12.61 35.35 1.03
N GLY A 45 13.05 34.40 1.84
CA GLY A 45 12.38 33.98 3.07
C GLY A 45 12.19 35.09 4.10
N LEU A 46 10.95 35.57 4.24
CA LEU A 46 10.46 36.30 5.40
C LEU A 46 9.11 35.69 5.81
N ILE A 47 8.96 35.47 7.12
CA ILE A 47 7.86 34.70 7.74
C ILE A 47 6.83 35.68 8.31
N ASP A 48 5.58 35.58 7.89
CA ASP A 48 4.44 36.29 8.49
C ASP A 48 3.51 35.28 9.20
N PRO A 49 3.38 35.35 10.54
CA PRO A 49 2.57 34.40 11.32
C PRO A 49 1.05 34.65 11.27
N ASP A 50 0.54 35.71 10.64
CA ASP A 50 -0.86 36.16 10.77
C ASP A 50 -1.73 36.07 9.49
N ALA A 51 -1.30 35.35 8.44
CA ALA A 51 -2.06 35.26 7.18
C ALA A 51 -3.13 34.15 7.19
N GLU A 52 -4.42 34.51 7.13
CA GLU A 52 -5.57 33.59 7.26
C GLU A 52 -6.12 33.01 5.92
N ASP A 53 -5.66 33.47 4.74
CA ASP A 53 -6.33 33.21 3.43
C ASP A 53 -5.47 32.47 2.36
N GLY A 54 -4.53 31.61 2.75
CA GLY A 54 -3.69 30.86 1.79
C GLY A 54 -4.38 29.61 1.21
N ASP A 55 -4.20 29.35 -0.10
CA ASP A 55 -4.57 28.07 -0.74
C ASP A 55 -3.93 26.89 0.03
N PRO A 56 -4.71 25.95 0.59
CA PRO A 56 -4.18 24.80 1.32
C PRO A 56 -3.22 23.95 0.49
N LEU A 57 -3.43 23.87 -0.83
CA LEU A 57 -2.52 23.19 -1.77
C LEU A 57 -1.16 23.89 -1.87
N ALA A 58 -1.09 25.20 -1.61
CA ALA A 58 0.16 25.95 -1.61
C ALA A 58 1.09 25.56 -0.46
N ALA A 59 0.52 25.09 0.67
CA ALA A 59 1.27 24.61 1.82
C ALA A 59 1.73 23.15 1.68
N LEU A 60 1.11 22.37 0.78
CA LEU A 60 1.60 21.05 0.41
C LEU A 60 2.93 21.23 -0.35
N ASP A 61 3.88 20.32 -0.12
CA ASP A 61 5.02 20.16 -1.02
C ASP A 61 4.46 20.05 -2.46
N PRO A 62 4.97 20.77 -3.47
CA PRO A 62 4.53 20.58 -4.85
C PRO A 62 4.51 19.11 -5.28
N ALA A 63 5.37 18.28 -4.68
CA ALA A 63 5.40 16.82 -4.83
C ALA A 63 4.17 16.09 -4.25
N ALA A 64 3.38 16.72 -3.39
CA ALA A 64 2.14 16.18 -2.84
C ALA A 64 0.90 16.56 -3.68
N ARG A 65 1.08 17.30 -4.78
CA ARG A 65 0.00 17.63 -5.71
C ARG A 65 -0.05 16.54 -6.77
N GLU A 66 -1.23 15.97 -6.98
CA GLU A 66 -1.46 15.07 -8.11
C GLU A 66 -1.28 15.87 -9.41
N GLU A 67 -0.16 15.68 -10.10
CA GLU A 67 0.09 16.31 -11.39
C GLU A 67 -0.70 15.56 -12.47
N GLU A 68 -1.58 16.27 -13.18
CA GLU A 68 -2.27 15.78 -14.38
C GLU A 68 -2.86 14.36 -14.24
N GLY A 69 -3.54 14.07 -13.13
CA GLY A 69 -4.20 12.78 -12.88
C GLY A 69 -3.24 11.63 -12.53
N SER A 70 -1.96 11.91 -12.28
CA SER A 70 -0.98 10.97 -11.75
C SER A 70 -0.84 11.11 -10.23
N VAL A 71 -0.49 10.01 -9.55
CA VAL A 71 -0.17 10.03 -8.12
C VAL A 71 1.34 9.98 -7.93
N LEU A 72 1.90 10.94 -7.19
CA LEU A 72 3.31 10.90 -6.81
C LEU A 72 3.51 10.08 -5.52
N ALA A 73 4.52 9.22 -5.52
CA ALA A 73 5.04 8.59 -4.31
C ALA A 73 6.54 8.86 -4.15
N GLU A 74 6.97 8.98 -2.89
CA GLU A 74 8.37 8.86 -2.51
C GLU A 74 8.64 7.38 -2.18
N VAL A 75 9.55 6.77 -2.94
CA VAL A 75 9.98 5.39 -2.80
C VAL A 75 11.38 5.38 -2.22
N HIS A 76 11.54 4.86 -1.00
CA HIS A 76 12.85 4.61 -0.41
C HIS A 76 13.21 3.14 -0.58
N ASP A 77 14.23 2.91 -1.39
CA ASP A 77 14.84 1.61 -1.59
C ASP A 77 16.24 1.66 -0.95
N PRO A 78 16.58 0.81 0.04
CA PRO A 78 17.90 0.80 0.67
C PRO A 78 19.02 0.33 -0.27
N GLY A 79 18.66 -0.31 -1.38
CA GLY A 79 19.55 -1.04 -2.27
C GLY A 79 20.05 -2.34 -1.67
N ARG A 80 20.85 -3.04 -2.47
CA ARG A 80 21.21 -4.45 -2.26
C ARG A 80 22.44 -4.64 -1.38
N THR A 81 23.44 -3.77 -1.56
CA THR A 81 24.76 -3.95 -0.96
C THR A 81 25.33 -2.61 -0.52
N ARG A 82 26.43 -2.65 0.24
CA ARG A 82 27.16 -1.42 0.62
C ARG A 82 27.66 -0.63 -0.59
N THR A 83 27.83 -1.27 -1.75
CA THR A 83 28.28 -0.70 -3.02
C THR A 83 27.13 -0.32 -3.96
N GLU A 84 26.01 -1.03 -3.91
CA GLU A 84 24.74 -0.70 -4.58
C GLU A 84 23.81 -0.06 -3.56
N ARG A 85 24.19 1.14 -3.09
CA ARG A 85 23.32 1.91 -2.19
C ARG A 85 22.11 2.37 -2.97
N GLY A 86 20.93 2.07 -2.44
CA GLY A 86 19.70 2.66 -2.94
C GLY A 86 19.56 4.12 -2.50
N GLY A 87 18.36 4.65 -2.65
CA GLY A 87 18.06 6.04 -2.38
C GLY A 87 16.57 6.28 -2.28
N ILE A 88 16.22 7.56 -2.21
CA ILE A 88 14.84 8.01 -2.27
C ILE A 88 14.59 8.51 -3.69
N GLU A 89 13.63 7.88 -4.36
CA GLU A 89 13.15 8.27 -5.68
C GLU A 89 11.74 8.85 -5.56
N ARG A 90 11.44 9.90 -6.31
CA ARG A 90 10.07 10.40 -6.50
C ARG A 90 9.55 9.84 -7.81
N ARG A 91 8.48 9.05 -7.74
CA ARG A 91 7.92 8.35 -8.90
C ARG A 91 6.45 8.72 -9.08
N LEU A 92 6.09 9.04 -10.32
CA LEU A 92 4.71 9.24 -10.73
C LEU A 92 4.13 7.90 -11.17
N PHE A 93 2.93 7.61 -10.67
CA PHE A 93 2.16 6.43 -11.01
C PHE A 93 0.88 6.83 -11.73
N GLU A 94 0.50 6.05 -12.73
CA GLU A 94 -0.80 6.15 -13.38
C GLU A 94 -1.84 5.41 -12.52
N PRO A 95 -2.82 6.12 -11.94
CA PRO A 95 -3.83 5.50 -11.11
C PRO A 95 -4.94 4.86 -11.94
N GLU A 96 -5.50 3.79 -11.42
CA GLU A 96 -6.76 3.23 -11.88
C GLU A 96 -7.88 3.61 -10.90
N GLN A 97 -9.00 4.10 -11.44
CA GLN A 97 -10.16 4.46 -10.64
C GLN A 97 -11.08 3.25 -10.44
N GLY A 98 -11.28 2.87 -9.18
CA GLY A 98 -12.28 1.90 -8.74
C GLY A 98 -13.37 2.54 -7.88
N ASP A 99 -14.14 1.69 -7.20
CA ASP A 99 -15.17 2.10 -6.25
C ASP A 99 -14.54 2.55 -4.92
N PRO A 100 -15.00 3.66 -4.33
CA PRO A 100 -14.55 4.11 -3.02
C PRO A 100 -14.93 3.11 -1.93
N ASP A 101 -14.21 3.18 -0.80
CA ASP A 101 -14.52 2.39 0.37
C ASP A 101 -15.89 2.79 0.94
N GLU A 102 -16.60 1.83 1.54
CA GLU A 102 -17.93 2.08 2.09
C GLU A 102 -17.88 3.16 3.18
N GLY A 103 -18.75 4.17 3.06
CA GLY A 103 -18.81 5.28 4.00
C GLY A 103 -17.69 6.30 3.85
N TRP A 104 -16.80 6.15 2.85
CA TRP A 104 -15.84 7.19 2.54
C TRP A 104 -16.52 8.37 1.85
N GLU A 105 -16.26 9.56 2.37
CA GLU A 105 -16.68 10.83 1.79
C GLU A 105 -15.45 11.70 1.60
N VAL A 106 -15.37 12.39 0.45
CA VAL A 106 -14.31 13.36 0.21
C VAL A 106 -14.49 14.54 1.18
N GLU A 107 -13.43 14.87 1.90
CA GLU A 107 -13.35 16.08 2.73
C GLU A 107 -12.49 17.10 2.00
N ASP A 108 -13.08 18.23 1.62
CA ASP A 108 -12.35 19.33 0.98
C ASP A 108 -11.20 19.82 1.89
N ASP A 109 -10.05 20.09 1.28
CA ASP A 109 -8.85 20.60 1.93
C ASP A 109 -8.24 19.71 3.04
N VAL A 110 -8.68 18.46 3.14
CA VAL A 110 -8.06 17.46 4.03
C VAL A 110 -7.13 16.56 3.22
N TYR A 111 -5.90 16.43 3.72
CA TYR A 111 -4.89 15.56 3.13
C TYR A 111 -4.40 14.55 4.16
N TYR A 112 -3.82 13.46 3.68
CA TYR A 112 -3.28 12.37 4.46
C TYR A 112 -1.86 12.07 4.00
N VAL A 113 -0.94 11.90 4.94
CA VAL A 113 0.35 11.27 4.69
C VAL A 113 0.18 9.79 4.92
N SER A 114 0.28 9.01 3.87
CA SER A 114 0.23 7.56 3.93
C SER A 114 1.63 6.99 3.79
N THR A 115 2.02 6.09 4.69
CA THR A 115 3.30 5.41 4.67
C THR A 115 3.10 3.91 4.80
N THR A 116 3.87 3.14 4.04
CA THR A 116 3.89 1.70 4.18
C THR A 116 5.30 1.16 3.98
N ARG A 117 5.63 0.16 4.80
CA ARG A 117 6.89 -0.57 4.73
C ARG A 117 6.59 -1.99 4.31
N ILE A 118 7.19 -2.39 3.20
CA ILE A 118 7.05 -3.73 2.64
C ILE A 118 8.42 -4.38 2.75
N GLU A 119 8.51 -5.49 3.47
CA GLU A 119 9.69 -6.34 3.51
C GLU A 119 9.66 -7.31 2.33
N GLY A 120 10.84 -7.59 1.81
CA GLY A 120 11.04 -8.53 0.71
C GLY A 120 12.13 -9.52 1.04
N PRO A 121 12.25 -10.57 0.23
CA PRO A 121 13.20 -11.65 0.49
C PRO A 121 14.66 -11.26 0.24
N GLY A 122 14.90 -10.16 -0.50
CA GLY A 122 16.23 -9.69 -0.90
C GLY A 122 16.85 -10.57 -2.00
N TRP A 123 16.03 -11.06 -2.94
CA TRP A 123 16.39 -12.06 -3.95
C TRP A 123 16.40 -11.45 -5.35
N ASP A 124 17.23 -11.98 -6.25
CA ASP A 124 17.49 -11.35 -7.55
C ASP A 124 16.40 -11.65 -8.62
N HIS A 125 15.53 -12.63 -8.41
CA HIS A 125 14.64 -13.11 -9.48
C HIS A 125 13.19 -13.37 -9.04
N LEU A 126 12.62 -12.47 -8.23
CA LEU A 126 11.24 -12.60 -7.77
C LEU A 126 10.45 -11.28 -7.92
N PRO A 127 10.13 -10.87 -9.16
CA PRO A 127 9.28 -9.73 -9.37
C PRO A 127 7.88 -10.01 -8.82
N VAL A 128 7.35 -9.05 -8.07
CA VAL A 128 6.00 -9.10 -7.50
C VAL A 128 5.25 -7.81 -7.83
N GLU A 129 3.94 -7.94 -8.05
CA GLU A 129 3.06 -6.79 -8.17
C GLU A 129 2.72 -6.26 -6.78
N LEU A 130 2.88 -4.97 -6.56
CA LEU A 130 2.39 -4.24 -5.41
C LEU A 130 1.12 -3.50 -5.82
N LEU A 131 0.07 -3.61 -5.00
CA LEU A 131 -1.18 -2.89 -5.17
C LEU A 131 -1.39 -1.98 -3.96
N PHE A 132 -1.55 -0.68 -4.21
CA PHE A 132 -1.91 0.31 -3.22
C PHE A 132 -3.32 0.79 -3.52
N ARG A 133 -4.26 0.62 -2.59
CA ARG A 133 -5.63 1.10 -2.71
C ARG A 133 -5.91 2.17 -1.68
N PHE A 134 -6.53 3.25 -2.15
CA PHE A 134 -6.94 4.38 -1.33
C PHE A 134 -8.44 4.38 -1.13
N ALA A 135 -8.88 5.10 -0.08
CA ALA A 135 -10.28 5.12 0.31
C ALA A 135 -11.24 5.75 -0.73
N ASP A 136 -10.71 6.58 -1.63
CA ASP A 136 -11.43 7.14 -2.79
C ASP A 136 -11.62 6.15 -3.95
N GLY A 137 -11.14 4.91 -3.80
CA GLY A 137 -11.19 3.88 -4.83
C GLY A 137 -10.05 3.97 -5.83
N VAL A 138 -9.15 4.96 -5.71
CA VAL A 138 -7.94 5.00 -6.53
C VAL A 138 -7.02 3.85 -6.17
N THR A 139 -6.48 3.20 -7.20
CA THR A 139 -5.52 2.11 -7.07
C THR A 139 -4.26 2.39 -7.86
N ILE A 140 -3.12 2.03 -7.30
CA ILE A 140 -1.80 2.13 -7.94
C ILE A 140 -1.21 0.74 -7.98
N ARG A 141 -0.65 0.37 -9.14
CA ARG A 141 0.14 -0.84 -9.31
C ARG A 141 1.59 -0.50 -9.54
N GLU A 142 2.46 -1.26 -8.90
CA GLU A 142 3.91 -1.19 -9.11
C GLU A 142 4.49 -2.59 -9.23
N GLU A 143 5.45 -2.77 -10.14
CA GLU A 143 6.28 -3.97 -10.14
C GLU A 143 7.50 -3.74 -9.25
N TRP A 144 7.68 -4.61 -8.26
CA TRP A 144 8.88 -4.64 -7.45
C TRP A 144 9.67 -5.91 -7.72
N ASP A 145 10.91 -5.73 -8.14
CA ASP A 145 11.89 -6.79 -8.40
C ASP A 145 12.25 -7.69 -7.19
N GLY A 146 11.89 -7.33 -5.96
CA GLY A 146 12.14 -8.12 -4.74
C GLY A 146 13.59 -8.15 -4.24
N HIS A 147 14.50 -7.37 -4.85
CA HIS A 147 15.95 -7.46 -4.60
C HIS A 147 16.39 -6.83 -3.28
N SER A 148 15.64 -5.86 -2.79
CA SER A 148 15.95 -5.15 -1.56
C SER A 148 15.26 -5.81 -0.36
N ASP A 149 15.88 -5.75 0.82
CA ASP A 149 15.29 -6.30 2.05
C ASP A 149 13.95 -5.62 2.41
N TYR A 150 13.77 -4.38 1.96
CA TYR A 150 12.51 -3.65 2.12
C TYR A 150 12.37 -2.53 1.10
N ARG A 151 11.15 -2.03 0.92
CA ARG A 151 10.85 -0.71 0.37
C ARG A 151 9.93 0.08 1.30
N LEU A 152 10.12 1.40 1.34
CA LEU A 152 9.17 2.32 1.97
C LEU A 152 8.50 3.15 0.90
N TYR A 153 7.18 3.24 1.00
CA TYR A 153 6.38 4.12 0.19
C TYR A 153 5.80 5.22 1.06
N ARG A 154 5.84 6.44 0.54
CA ARG A 154 5.20 7.60 1.15
C ARG A 154 4.38 8.34 0.11
N PHE A 155 3.09 8.48 0.40
CA PHE A 155 2.10 9.20 -0.41
C PHE A 155 1.56 10.39 0.38
N VAL A 156 1.19 11.45 -0.33
CA VAL A 156 0.40 12.56 0.24
C VAL A 156 -0.79 12.80 -0.68
N ARG A 157 -2.02 12.56 -0.20
CA ARG A 157 -3.26 12.61 -1.01
C ARG A 157 -4.47 13.01 -0.17
N GLN A 158 -5.57 13.39 -0.81
CA GLN A 158 -6.85 13.67 -0.12
C GLN A 158 -7.50 12.43 0.47
N ALA A 159 -7.25 11.25 -0.12
CA ALA A 159 -7.69 9.98 0.41
C ALA A 159 -6.55 9.27 1.17
N PRO A 160 -6.81 8.71 2.37
CA PRO A 160 -5.85 7.87 3.04
C PRO A 160 -5.66 6.55 2.28
N LEU A 161 -4.45 5.99 2.36
CA LEU A 161 -4.22 4.61 1.94
C LEU A 161 -5.02 3.69 2.85
N SER A 162 -5.88 2.86 2.24
CA SER A 162 -6.79 1.97 2.96
C SER A 162 -6.31 0.51 2.91
N GLU A 163 -5.62 0.12 1.84
CA GLU A 163 -5.12 -1.24 1.68
C GLU A 163 -3.82 -1.27 0.89
N VAL A 164 -2.94 -2.19 1.28
CA VAL A 164 -1.76 -2.58 0.51
C VAL A 164 -1.81 -4.08 0.28
N ARG A 165 -1.47 -4.53 -0.92
CA ARG A 165 -1.25 -5.94 -1.22
C ARG A 165 0.05 -6.15 -1.96
N VAL A 166 0.71 -7.26 -1.65
CA VAL A 166 1.82 -7.84 -2.42
C VAL A 166 1.25 -9.04 -3.17
N ASP A 167 1.62 -9.20 -4.42
CA ASP A 167 1.15 -10.26 -5.31
C ASP A 167 -0.38 -10.40 -5.28
N ALA A 168 -1.10 -9.31 -5.57
CA ALA A 168 -2.56 -9.27 -5.50
C ALA A 168 -3.26 -10.33 -6.37
N GLN A 169 -2.56 -10.82 -7.41
CA GLN A 169 -3.04 -11.85 -8.33
C GLN A 169 -2.66 -13.28 -7.90
N GLY A 170 -1.82 -13.45 -6.87
CA GLY A 170 -1.38 -14.75 -6.36
C GLY A 170 -0.53 -15.53 -7.35
N VAL A 171 0.31 -14.84 -8.14
CA VAL A 171 1.19 -15.44 -9.14
C VAL A 171 2.36 -16.16 -8.47
N ASN A 172 2.82 -15.69 -7.33
CA ASN A 172 3.96 -16.23 -6.60
C ASN A 172 3.52 -17.28 -5.56
N LEU A 173 3.41 -18.52 -6.03
CA LEU A 173 3.01 -19.66 -5.20
C LEU A 173 4.08 -20.14 -4.19
N LEU A 174 5.28 -19.55 -4.19
CA LEU A 174 6.36 -19.95 -3.28
C LEU A 174 6.33 -19.23 -1.93
N ASP A 175 5.46 -18.23 -1.78
CA ASP A 175 5.25 -17.54 -0.52
C ASP A 175 4.61 -18.51 0.50
N PRO A 176 5.26 -18.74 1.65
CA PRO A 176 4.75 -19.66 2.66
C PRO A 176 3.54 -19.13 3.43
N ASP A 177 3.28 -17.83 3.44
CA ASP A 177 2.21 -17.22 4.25
C ASP A 177 1.45 -16.12 3.49
N LEU A 178 0.64 -16.52 2.52
CA LEU A 178 -0.23 -15.60 1.75
C LEU A 178 -1.11 -14.65 2.60
N ALA A 179 -1.30 -14.90 3.90
CA ALA A 179 -2.07 -14.01 4.76
C ALA A 179 -1.29 -12.72 5.11
N ASN A 180 0.03 -12.71 4.98
CA ASN A 180 0.87 -11.53 5.23
C ASN A 180 1.00 -10.58 4.02
N ASN A 181 0.51 -11.04 2.86
CA ASN A 181 0.55 -10.33 1.59
C ASN A 181 -0.50 -9.24 1.46
N GLY A 182 -1.40 -9.09 2.43
CA GLY A 182 -2.39 -8.03 2.47
C GLY A 182 -2.42 -7.34 3.81
N ARG A 183 -2.56 -6.01 3.80
CA ARG A 183 -2.80 -5.25 5.02
C ARG A 183 -3.85 -4.17 4.77
N LEU A 184 -4.92 -4.24 5.55
CA LEU A 184 -5.91 -3.19 5.67
C LEU A 184 -5.46 -2.16 6.72
N ARG A 185 -5.82 -0.90 6.49
CA ARG A 185 -5.66 0.18 7.45
C ARG A 185 -6.52 -0.04 8.69
N GLU A 186 -7.76 -0.44 8.46
CA GLU A 186 -8.77 -0.72 9.49
C GLU A 186 -9.31 -2.13 9.28
N PRO A 187 -9.62 -2.87 10.36
CA PRO A 187 -10.20 -4.20 10.23
C PRO A 187 -11.58 -4.13 9.55
N ASP A 188 -11.84 -5.04 8.62
CA ASP A 188 -13.18 -5.25 8.07
C ASP A 188 -14.05 -5.96 9.13
N GLU A 189 -15.00 -5.22 9.72
CA GLU A 189 -15.92 -5.77 10.72
C GLU A 189 -17.15 -6.45 10.11
N ASP A 190 -17.47 -6.17 8.86
CA ASP A 190 -18.70 -6.64 8.22
C ASP A 190 -18.53 -8.05 7.66
N LEU A 191 -17.35 -8.36 7.13
CA LEU A 191 -17.02 -9.71 6.69
C LEU A 191 -17.18 -10.76 7.83
N PRO A 192 -16.56 -10.60 9.03
CA PRO A 192 -16.80 -11.52 10.15
C PRO A 192 -18.27 -11.61 10.58
N ARG A 193 -19.02 -10.49 10.54
CA ARG A 193 -20.45 -10.47 10.90
C ARG A 193 -21.28 -11.28 9.91
N ASP A 194 -21.05 -11.12 8.62
CA ASP A 194 -21.76 -11.85 7.58
C ASP A 194 -21.43 -13.33 7.58
N TRP A 195 -20.16 -13.70 7.76
CA TRP A 195 -19.77 -15.10 7.96
C TRP A 195 -20.40 -15.70 9.21
N SER A 196 -20.49 -14.95 10.31
CA SER A 196 -21.14 -15.41 11.54
C SER A 196 -22.63 -15.68 11.32
N ARG A 197 -23.33 -14.82 10.57
CA ARG A 197 -24.74 -15.03 10.19
C ARG A 197 -24.89 -16.27 9.33
N TRP A 198 -24.00 -16.48 8.36
CA TRP A 198 -24.02 -17.66 7.50
C TRP A 198 -23.78 -18.95 8.30
N PHE A 199 -22.72 -19.01 9.11
CA PHE A 199 -22.45 -20.17 9.98
C PHE A 199 -23.60 -20.44 10.96
N GLY A 200 -24.19 -19.39 11.53
CA GLY A 200 -25.38 -19.50 12.36
C GLY A 200 -26.56 -20.14 11.61
N GLY A 201 -26.81 -19.70 10.38
CA GLY A 201 -27.84 -20.29 9.51
C GLY A 201 -27.56 -21.75 9.16
N VAL A 202 -26.33 -22.11 8.81
CA VAL A 202 -25.93 -23.50 8.53
C VAL A 202 -26.10 -24.38 9.77
N ALA A 203 -25.67 -23.91 10.94
CA ALA A 203 -25.82 -24.63 12.20
C ALA A 203 -27.31 -24.85 12.55
N GLN A 204 -28.16 -23.84 12.36
CA GLN A 204 -29.60 -23.94 12.54
C GLN A 204 -30.21 -25.01 11.62
N LEU A 205 -29.87 -25.00 10.33
CA LEU A 205 -30.34 -26.01 9.37
C LEU A 205 -29.90 -27.43 9.74
N LEU A 206 -28.67 -27.60 10.23
CA LEU A 206 -28.17 -28.90 10.68
C LEU A 206 -28.91 -29.38 11.94
N LEU A 207 -29.17 -28.50 12.90
CA LEU A 207 -29.91 -28.82 14.12
C LEU A 207 -31.37 -29.18 13.81
N GLU A 208 -32.03 -28.42 12.93
CA GLU A 208 -33.39 -28.71 12.49
C GLU A 208 -33.46 -30.02 11.68
N GLY A 209 -32.48 -30.26 10.81
CA GLY A 209 -32.38 -31.51 10.04
C GLY A 209 -32.14 -32.74 10.91
N LEU A 210 -31.27 -32.64 11.92
CA LEU A 210 -31.06 -33.70 12.92
C LEU A 210 -32.29 -33.89 13.81
N GLY A 211 -32.98 -32.80 14.15
CA GLY A 211 -34.22 -32.83 14.93
C GLY A 211 -35.40 -33.51 14.22
N GLN A 212 -35.42 -33.54 12.88
CA GLN A 212 -36.43 -34.29 12.12
C GLN A 212 -36.12 -35.79 12.00
N TRP A 213 -34.93 -36.23 12.42
CA TRP A 213 -34.47 -37.62 12.31
C TRP A 213 -34.55 -38.40 13.64
N LEU A 214 -34.87 -37.73 14.75
CA LEU A 214 -35.08 -38.30 16.10
C LEU A 214 -36.55 -38.24 16.49
#